data_AF-A0AAF1KT18-F1
#
_entry.id   AF-A0AAF1KT18-F1
#
_cell.length_a   1.000
_cell.length_b   1.000
_cell.length_c   1.000
_cell.angle_alpha   90.00
_cell.angle_beta   90.00
_cell.angle_gamma   90.00
#
_symmetry.space_group_name_H-M   'P 1'
#
loop_
_entity.id
_entity.type
_entity.pdbx_description
1 polymer ?
#
loop_
_entity_poly.entity_id
_entity_poly.type
_entity_poly.pdbx_seq_one_letter_code
_entity_poly.pdbx_strand_id
1 'polypeptide(L)'
;MSKTSTAQRRPSRNRSVRVRLSEAEFAALTKFAEEAALPTSEVLRRLAREAGGFGPTFEGEVAQRLKATVFQLRKVGVNLNQIARALNSGRVPGYEHLNGGVERLARLVVQHEREIDALRASSRARARRLVGSHV
;
A
#
# COMPACT_ATOMS: atom_id res chain seq x y z
N MET A 1 -31.53 2.81 -23.98
CA MET A 1 -30.32 1.96 -23.82
C MET A 1 -29.62 2.36 -22.52
N SER A 2 -30.01 1.72 -21.42
CA SER A 2 -29.55 2.05 -20.07
C SER A 2 -28.16 1.48 -19.82
N LYS A 3 -27.18 2.33 -19.54
CA LYS A 3 -25.84 1.92 -19.07
C LYS A 3 -25.91 1.75 -17.56
N THR A 4 -26.11 0.52 -17.10
CA THR A 4 -26.08 0.18 -15.69
C THR A 4 -24.62 0.22 -15.21
N SER A 5 -24.31 1.23 -14.40
CA SER A 5 -23.08 1.32 -13.62
C SER A 5 -22.93 0.08 -12.73
N THR A 6 -22.04 -0.84 -13.09
CA THR A 6 -21.65 -1.95 -12.22
C THR A 6 -20.63 -1.42 -11.22
N ALA A 7 -21.12 -0.76 -10.17
CA ALA A 7 -20.33 -0.54 -8.98
C ALA A 7 -19.92 -1.92 -8.44
N GLN A 8 -18.63 -2.26 -8.58
CA GLN A 8 -18.05 -3.52 -8.13
C GLN A 8 -18.34 -3.69 -6.62
N ARG A 9 -19.32 -4.53 -6.30
CA ARG A 9 -19.79 -4.79 -4.93
C ARG A 9 -18.63 -5.39 -4.13
N ARG A 10 -18.20 -4.71 -3.07
CA ARG A 10 -17.13 -5.20 -2.18
C ARG A 10 -17.48 -6.63 -1.75
N PRO A 11 -16.53 -7.58 -1.78
CA PRO A 11 -16.79 -8.95 -1.36
C PRO A 11 -17.34 -8.94 0.07
N SER A 12 -18.47 -9.63 0.26
CA SER A 12 -19.21 -9.62 1.52
C SER A 12 -18.46 -10.40 2.59
N ARG A 13 -18.21 -9.75 3.73
CA ARG A 13 -17.43 -10.30 4.85
C ARG A 13 -18.32 -11.18 5.74
N ASN A 14 -18.64 -12.39 5.28
CA ASN A 14 -19.68 -13.22 5.89
C ASN A 14 -19.14 -14.34 6.81
N ARG A 15 -17.81 -14.41 7.01
CA ARG A 15 -17.17 -15.44 7.84
C ARG A 15 -16.61 -14.80 9.10
N SER A 16 -16.85 -15.44 10.25
CA SER A 16 -16.38 -15.00 11.56
C SER A 16 -15.50 -16.07 12.21
N VAL A 17 -14.55 -15.62 13.02
CA VAL A 17 -13.72 -16.46 13.89
C VAL A 17 -13.99 -16.02 15.32
N ARG A 18 -14.30 -16.97 16.20
CA ARG A 18 -14.46 -16.72 17.65
C ARG A 18 -13.19 -17.17 18.36
N VAL A 19 -12.59 -16.25 19.10
CA VAL A 19 -11.38 -16.51 19.92
C VAL A 19 -11.77 -16.30 21.38
N ARG A 20 -11.36 -17.23 22.25
CA ARG A 20 -11.49 -17.05 23.70
C ARG A 20 -10.21 -16.43 24.23
N LEU A 21 -10.36 -15.42 25.07
CA LEU A 21 -9.27 -14.70 25.73
C LEU A 21 -9.53 -14.71 27.23
N SER A 22 -8.47 -14.77 28.02
CA SER A 22 -8.49 -14.42 29.43
C SER A 22 -8.82 -12.93 29.61
N GLU A 23 -9.19 -12.53 30.82
CA GLU A 23 -9.47 -11.11 31.13
C GLU A 23 -8.25 -10.22 30.87
N ALA A 24 -7.04 -10.69 31.23
CA ALA A 24 -5.80 -9.95 31.01
C ALA A 24 -5.52 -9.74 29.51
N GLU A 25 -5.69 -10.78 28.69
CA GLU A 25 -5.52 -10.69 27.23
C GLU A 25 -6.55 -9.76 26.59
N PHE A 26 -7.81 -9.84 27.03
CA PHE A 26 -8.87 -8.97 26.51
C PHE A 26 -8.66 -7.50 26.88
N ALA A 27 -8.22 -7.23 28.11
CA ALA A 27 -7.89 -5.87 28.57
C ALA A 27 -6.71 -5.28 27.78
N ALA A 28 -5.64 -6.06 27.59
CA ALA A 28 -4.49 -5.64 26.79
C ALA A 28 -4.87 -5.32 25.33
N LEU A 29 -5.67 -6.20 24.72
CA LEU A 29 -6.16 -6.01 23.36
C LEU A 29 -7.04 -4.77 23.23
N THR A 30 -7.92 -4.52 24.19
CA THR A 30 -8.83 -3.36 24.18
C THR A 30 -8.06 -2.06 24.33
N LYS A 31 -7.11 -2.01 25.28
CA LYS A 31 -6.22 -0.86 25.46
C LYS A 31 -5.44 -0.54 24.18
N PHE A 32 -4.86 -1.55 23.53
CA PHE A 32 -4.17 -1.35 22.26
C PHE A 32 -5.10 -0.81 21.16
N ALA A 33 -6.34 -1.29 21.11
CA ALA A 33 -7.33 -0.83 20.13
C ALA A 33 -7.71 0.65 20.36
N GLU A 34 -7.86 1.06 21.62
CA GLU A 34 -8.11 2.45 22.01
C GLU A 34 -6.95 3.37 21.63
N GLU A 35 -5.71 2.99 21.96
CA GLU A 35 -4.49 3.73 21.60
C GLU A 35 -4.34 3.87 20.08
N ALA A 36 -4.78 2.86 19.33
CA ALA A 36 -4.79 2.87 17.87
C ALA A 36 -6.00 3.61 17.26
N ALA A 37 -6.95 4.08 18.07
CA ALA A 37 -8.24 4.65 17.64
C ALA A 37 -9.01 3.73 16.67
N LEU A 38 -9.01 2.42 16.94
CA LEU A 38 -9.67 1.40 16.13
C LEU A 38 -10.58 0.51 16.98
N PRO A 39 -11.69 -0.01 16.44
CA PRO A 39 -12.43 -1.06 17.12
C PRO A 39 -11.61 -2.34 17.20
N THR A 40 -11.76 -3.08 18.30
CA THR A 40 -11.04 -4.34 18.58
C THR A 40 -11.14 -5.36 17.44
N SER A 41 -12.30 -5.42 16.77
CA SER A 41 -12.53 -6.30 15.63
C SER A 41 -11.69 -5.93 14.40
N GLU A 42 -11.40 -4.64 14.18
CA GLU A 42 -10.54 -4.20 13.08
C GLU A 42 -9.06 -4.46 13.40
N VAL A 43 -8.64 -4.32 14.66
CA VAL A 43 -7.29 -4.74 15.09
C VAL A 43 -7.07 -6.22 14.81
N LEU A 44 -7.95 -7.09 15.30
CA LEU A 44 -7.85 -8.54 15.08
C LEU A 44 -7.87 -8.89 13.60
N ARG A 45 -8.69 -8.19 12.82
CA ARG A 45 -8.74 -8.38 11.37
C ARG A 45 -7.42 -8.00 10.71
N ARG A 46 -6.77 -6.89 11.09
CA ARG A 46 -5.49 -6.48 10.53
C ARG A 46 -4.39 -7.50 10.85
N LEU A 47 -4.35 -7.98 12.09
CA LEU A 47 -3.43 -9.04 12.52
C LEU A 47 -3.65 -10.33 11.70
N ALA A 48 -4.91 -10.76 11.55
CA ALA A 48 -5.23 -11.95 10.76
C ALA A 48 -4.86 -11.80 9.27
N ARG A 49 -5.04 -10.60 8.69
CA ARG A 49 -4.64 -10.32 7.30
C ARG A 49 -3.14 -10.34 7.13
N GLU A 50 -2.40 -9.77 8.07
CA GLU A 50 -0.93 -9.78 8.05
C GLU A 50 -0.39 -11.20 8.16
N ALA A 51 -0.88 -11.98 9.12
CA ALA A 51 -0.53 -13.40 9.28
C ALA A 51 -0.90 -14.25 8.04
N GLY A 52 -1.99 -13.91 7.36
CA GLY A 52 -2.42 -14.56 6.12
C GLY A 52 -1.69 -14.10 4.85
N GLY A 53 -0.65 -13.27 4.95
CA GLY A 53 0.13 -12.79 3.80
C GLY A 53 -0.59 -11.74 2.94
N PHE A 54 -1.71 -11.17 3.39
CA PHE A 54 -2.43 -10.12 2.68
C PHE A 54 -1.79 -8.73 2.81
N GLY A 55 -0.67 -8.65 3.53
CA GLY A 55 0.09 -7.43 3.78
C GLY A 55 -0.58 -6.46 4.76
N PRO A 56 0.13 -5.38 5.11
CA PRO A 56 -0.38 -4.36 6.02
C PRO A 56 -1.60 -3.64 5.44
N THR A 57 -2.57 -3.33 6.30
CA THR A 57 -3.72 -2.51 5.91
C THR A 57 -3.31 -1.04 6.00
N PHE A 58 -3.19 -0.38 4.85
CA PHE A 58 -2.95 1.06 4.76
C PHE A 58 -4.28 1.81 4.73
N GLU A 59 -4.42 2.83 5.58
CA GLU A 59 -5.58 3.72 5.63
C GLU A 59 -5.16 5.19 5.65
N GLY A 60 -6.16 6.07 5.54
CA GLY A 60 -5.97 7.52 5.62
C GLY A 60 -4.95 8.05 4.61
N GLU A 61 -4.11 8.96 5.08
CA GLU A 61 -3.10 9.65 4.28
C GLU A 61 -2.09 8.68 3.62
N VAL A 62 -1.70 7.61 4.32
CA VAL A 62 -0.74 6.62 3.80
C VAL A 62 -1.30 5.91 2.58
N ALA A 63 -2.57 5.51 2.62
CA ALA A 63 -3.23 4.89 1.48
C ALA A 63 -3.34 5.86 0.28
N GLN A 64 -3.57 7.14 0.54
CA GLN A 64 -3.64 8.15 -0.52
C GLN A 64 -2.28 8.42 -1.16
N ARG A 65 -1.23 8.53 -0.35
CA ARG A 65 0.16 8.65 -0.83
C ARG A 65 0.55 7.45 -1.69
N LEU A 66 0.22 6.23 -1.25
CA LEU A 66 0.50 5.01 -2.02
C LEU A 66 -0.23 5.00 -3.37
N LYS A 67 -1.51 5.43 -3.41
CA LYS A 67 -2.27 5.56 -4.67
C LYS A 67 -1.68 6.63 -5.60
N ALA A 68 -1.30 7.78 -5.06
CA ALA A 68 -0.67 8.85 -5.83
C ALA A 68 0.65 8.36 -6.46
N THR A 69 1.45 7.64 -5.69
CA THR A 69 2.66 6.95 -6.15
C THR A 69 2.39 5.99 -7.31
N VAL A 70 1.44 5.06 -7.16
CA VAL A 70 1.06 4.13 -8.24
C VAL A 70 0.61 4.86 -9.49
N PHE A 71 -0.11 5.97 -9.34
CA PHE A 71 -0.55 6.78 -10.46
C PHE A 71 0.61 7.45 -11.21
N GLN A 72 1.61 7.97 -10.50
CA GLN A 72 2.81 8.55 -11.12
C GLN A 72 3.60 7.48 -11.89
N LEU A 73 3.79 6.30 -11.32
CA LEU A 73 4.43 5.16 -11.99
C LEU A 73 3.72 4.79 -13.29
N ARG A 74 2.39 4.77 -13.28
CA ARG A 74 1.61 4.51 -14.50
C ARG A 74 1.86 5.56 -15.58
N LYS A 75 1.94 6.84 -15.22
CA LYS A 75 2.27 7.91 -16.18
C LYS A 75 3.66 7.74 -16.77
N VAL A 76 4.63 7.34 -15.95
CA VAL A 76 5.99 7.06 -16.43
C VAL A 76 5.99 5.88 -17.40
N GLY A 77 5.30 4.78 -17.08
CA GLY A 77 5.14 3.64 -18.00
C GLY A 77 4.48 4.01 -19.33
N VAL A 78 3.49 4.90 -19.31
CA VAL A 78 2.88 5.43 -20.54
C VAL A 78 3.89 6.20 -21.39
N ASN A 79 4.69 7.08 -20.80
CA ASN A 79 5.73 7.81 -21.52
C ASN A 79 6.79 6.89 -22.13
N LEU A 80 7.23 5.86 -21.38
CA LEU A 80 8.17 4.86 -21.89
C LEU A 80 7.59 4.10 -23.09
N ASN A 81 6.33 3.69 -23.02
CA ASN A 81 5.66 3.00 -24.11
C ASN A 81 5.52 3.90 -25.36
N GLN A 82 5.33 5.21 -25.18
CA GLN A 82 5.33 6.16 -26.28
C GLN A 82 6.71 6.29 -26.94
N ILE A 83 7.78 6.36 -26.15
CA ILE A 83 9.16 6.39 -26.64
C ILE A 83 9.48 5.10 -27.42
N ALA A 84 9.14 3.93 -26.86
CA ALA A 84 9.34 2.64 -27.52
C ALA A 84 8.58 2.57 -28.86
N ARG A 85 7.32 3.05 -28.91
CA ARG A 85 6.54 3.12 -30.15
C ARG A 85 7.16 4.05 -31.20
N ALA A 86 7.67 5.22 -30.78
CA ALA A 86 8.32 6.17 -31.67
C ALA A 86 9.57 5.53 -32.31
N LEU A 87 10.43 4.92 -31.49
CA LEU A 87 11.62 4.19 -31.95
C LEU A 87 11.25 3.02 -32.88
N ASN A 88 10.27 2.20 -32.50
CA ASN A 88 9.80 1.07 -33.33
C ASN A 88 9.17 1.53 -34.67
N SER A 89 8.70 2.77 -34.76
CA SER A 89 8.15 3.36 -36.00
C SER A 89 9.21 4.00 -36.90
N GLY A 90 10.51 3.85 -36.57
CA GLY A 90 11.62 4.46 -37.32
C GLY A 90 11.77 5.97 -37.10
N ARG A 91 11.02 6.56 -36.15
CA ARG A 91 11.16 7.96 -35.76
C ARG A 91 12.20 8.03 -34.63
N VAL A 92 13.29 8.76 -34.83
CA VAL A 92 14.27 9.03 -33.76
C VAL A 92 13.76 10.22 -32.97
N PRO A 93 13.33 10.06 -31.70
CA PRO A 93 13.00 11.20 -30.86
C PRO A 93 14.28 12.02 -30.64
N GLY A 94 14.18 13.36 -30.62
CA GLY A 94 15.33 14.22 -30.32
C GLY A 94 15.97 13.83 -28.98
N TYR A 95 17.30 13.71 -28.96
CA TYR A 95 18.10 13.16 -27.85
C TYR A 95 17.75 13.78 -26.48
N GLU A 96 17.45 15.09 -26.43
CA GLU A 96 17.05 15.78 -25.20
C GLU A 96 15.74 15.29 -24.59
N HIS A 97 14.74 14.96 -25.43
CA HIS A 97 13.45 14.46 -24.96
C HIS A 97 13.58 13.05 -24.39
N LEU A 98 14.44 12.24 -25.01
CA LEU A 98 14.76 10.89 -24.55
C LEU A 98 15.49 10.96 -23.20
N ASN A 99 16.55 11.78 -23.12
CA ASN A 99 17.39 11.90 -21.93
C ASN A 99 16.62 12.47 -20.75
N GLY A 100 15.81 13.52 -20.97
CA GLY A 100 14.95 14.09 -19.92
C GLY A 100 13.86 13.11 -19.44
N GLY A 101 13.35 12.24 -20.31
CA GLY A 101 12.42 11.18 -19.95
C GLY A 101 13.06 10.10 -19.07
N VAL A 102 14.26 9.65 -19.47
CA VAL A 102 15.04 8.64 -18.74
C VAL A 102 15.48 9.14 -17.37
N GLU A 103 15.97 10.38 -17.27
CA GLU A 103 16.33 10.96 -15.97
C GLU A 103 15.14 11.08 -15.02
N ARG A 104 13.97 11.50 -15.52
CA ARG A 104 12.75 11.57 -14.70
C ARG A 104 12.35 10.20 -14.18
N LEU A 105 12.43 9.16 -15.01
CA LEU A 105 12.20 7.77 -14.59
C LEU A 105 13.21 7.34 -13.52
N ALA A 106 14.51 7.58 -13.74
CA ALA A 106 15.56 7.20 -12.80
C ALA A 106 15.36 7.85 -11.42
N ARG A 107 15.02 9.14 -11.39
CA ARG A 107 14.68 9.86 -10.15
C ARG A 107 13.46 9.26 -9.46
N LEU A 108 12.41 8.91 -10.21
CA LEU A 108 11.20 8.33 -9.66
C LEU A 108 11.44 6.94 -9.07
N VAL A 109 12.24 6.10 -9.73
CA VAL A 109 12.61 4.75 -9.25
C VAL A 109 13.41 4.82 -7.95
N VAL A 110 14.43 5.68 -7.89
CA VAL A 110 15.25 5.87 -6.68
C VAL A 110 14.41 6.42 -5.52
N GLN A 111 13.47 7.34 -5.80
CA GLN A 111 12.55 7.83 -4.79
C GLN A 111 11.64 6.71 -4.25
N HIS A 112 11.17 5.82 -5.12
CA HIS A 112 10.32 4.70 -4.71
C HIS A 112 11.03 3.64 -3.89
N GLU A 113 12.28 3.30 -4.20
CA GLU A 113 13.07 2.43 -3.32
C GLU A 113 13.14 3.00 -1.90
N ARG A 114 13.42 4.31 -1.77
CA ARG A 114 13.50 4.98 -0.47
C ARG A 114 12.17 5.00 0.27
N GLU A 115 11.06 5.23 -0.42
CA GLU A 115 9.72 5.23 0.19
C GLU A 115 9.31 3.83 0.66
N ILE A 116 9.58 2.79 -0.13
CA ILE A 116 9.30 1.39 0.23
C ILE A 116 10.16 0.96 1.41
N ASP A 117 11.44 1.34 1.43
CA ASP A 117 12.34 1.02 2.53
C ASP A 117 11.98 1.77 3.81
N ALA A 118 11.53 3.03 3.71
CA ALA A 118 11.00 3.77 4.84
C ALA A 118 9.70 3.14 5.39
N LEU A 119 8.80 2.67 4.52
CA LEU A 119 7.58 1.94 4.91
C LEU A 119 7.93 0.62 5.62
N ARG A 120 8.88 -0.15 5.08
CA ARG A 120 9.37 -1.39 5.69
C ARG A 120 10.06 -1.14 7.03
N ALA A 121 10.91 -0.11 7.13
CA ALA A 121 11.59 0.26 8.37
C ALA A 121 10.57 0.71 9.44
N SER A 122 9.58 1.50 9.06
CA SER A 122 8.52 1.98 9.98
C SER A 122 7.62 0.84 10.46
N SER A 123 7.25 -0.07 9.56
CA SER A 123 6.49 -1.28 9.89
C SER A 123 7.29 -2.19 10.85
N ARG A 124 8.58 -2.43 10.59
CA ARG A 124 9.48 -3.18 11.48
C ARG A 124 9.68 -2.51 12.83
N ALA A 125 9.86 -1.18 12.87
CA ALA A 125 10.05 -0.43 14.11
C ALA A 125 8.77 -0.44 14.97
N ARG A 126 7.60 -0.33 14.34
CA ARG A 126 6.31 -0.46 15.02
C ARG A 126 6.12 -1.88 15.56
N ALA A 127 6.39 -2.91 14.77
CA ALA A 127 6.35 -4.30 15.23
C ALA A 127 7.31 -4.54 16.41
N ARG A 128 8.54 -4.03 16.36
CA ARG A 128 9.52 -4.13 17.46
C ARG A 128 9.10 -3.40 18.73
N ARG A 129 8.48 -2.22 18.64
CA ARG A 129 7.93 -1.55 19.82
C ARG A 129 6.81 -2.37 20.46
N LEU A 130 5.96 -2.99 19.66
CA LEU A 130 4.85 -3.80 20.17
C LEU A 130 5.32 -5.11 20.81
N VAL A 131 6.42 -5.69 20.32
CA VAL A 131 7.04 -6.89 20.90
C VAL A 131 7.95 -6.56 22.10
N GLY A 132 8.67 -5.43 22.07
CA GLY A 132 9.60 -5.02 23.13
C GLY A 132 8.97 -4.31 24.33
N SER A 133 7.68 -3.94 24.27
CA SER A 133 6.96 -3.36 25.42
C SER A 133 6.35 -4.42 26.34
N HIS A 134 6.65 -5.70 26.11
CA HIS A 134 6.13 -6.84 26.86
C HIS A 134 7.23 -7.80 27.37
N VAL A 135 8.43 -7.27 27.62
CA VAL A 135 9.44 -7.94 28.47
C VAL A 135 9.73 -7.06 29.68
#